data_AF-A0A7S2DK62-F1
#
_entry.id   AF-A0A7S2DK62-F1
#
_cell.length_a   1.000
_cell.length_b   1.000
_cell.length_c   1.000
_cell.angle_alpha   90.00
_cell.angle_beta   90.00
_cell.angle_gamma   90.00
#
_symmetry.space_group_name_H-M   'P 1'
#
loop_
_entity.id
_entity.type
_entity.pdbx_description
1 polymer ?
#
loop_
_entity_poly.entity_id
_entity_poly.type
_entity_poly.pdbx_seq_one_letter_code
_entity_poly.pdbx_strand_id
1 'polypeptide(L)'
;APSGNDAALKLPWYRGFTGKMMRGKDGKVVTSGVVARESARTYRISELPVGRWTEKQKDILLKQAKDDLVASIREYHAEDQVSFLVRLTKNGEEALRRMKGGGDDADLRSFFRLSKDVSMSSLVAFNPAGAIEQYESAQAMLEAFFPVRGHLYDQRKAHMEKALVRQEELLRLKVSFVDRVSTEGALGMAHTASHGLSVHEIAESVSRCVVPENWASSPVSSSGGEGGGKAGGEAGSSSPSSSPLSSPSDSHSATVRRDLEARLLSMPMSAFAPEYVARLRMEHERAVGDLKGLQMKSSGGMWRDDLGELRHVVKGLRGFD
;
A
#
# COMPACT_ATOMS: atom_id res chain seq x y z
N ALA A 1 -12.14 -21.89 -2.39
CA ALA A 1 -11.24 -22.56 -3.36
C ALA A 1 -10.88 -21.54 -4.43
N PRO A 2 -9.59 -21.29 -4.72
CA PRO A 2 -9.23 -20.38 -5.80
C PRO A 2 -9.70 -21.01 -7.11
N SER A 3 -10.57 -20.28 -7.82
CA SER A 3 -11.10 -20.65 -9.12
C SER A 3 -9.96 -20.72 -10.15
N GLY A 4 -9.37 -21.91 -10.32
CA GLY A 4 -9.36 -22.67 -11.57
C GLY A 4 -9.02 -21.97 -12.90
N ASN A 5 -8.23 -20.89 -12.90
CA ASN A 5 -7.57 -20.38 -14.11
C ASN A 5 -6.05 -20.39 -13.88
N ASP A 6 -5.52 -21.61 -13.76
CA ASP A 6 -4.10 -21.93 -13.55
C ASP A 6 -3.30 -21.80 -14.87
N ALA A 7 -3.60 -20.76 -15.64
CA ALA A 7 -3.07 -20.55 -16.98
C ALA A 7 -2.00 -19.47 -16.96
N ALA A 8 -0.77 -19.91 -16.64
CA ALA A 8 0.51 -19.29 -16.95
C ALA A 8 0.63 -17.81 -16.60
N LEU A 9 1.38 -17.50 -15.54
CA LEU A 9 2.01 -16.19 -15.44
C LEU A 9 2.79 -15.92 -16.73
N LYS A 10 2.27 -14.90 -17.41
CA LYS A 10 2.64 -14.47 -18.76
C LYS A 10 4.11 -14.05 -18.75
N LEU A 11 4.69 -14.01 -19.93
CA LEU A 11 5.96 -13.33 -20.17
C LEU A 11 6.00 -11.98 -19.42
N PRO A 12 7.17 -11.55 -18.93
CA PRO A 12 7.34 -10.22 -18.36
C PRO A 12 6.68 -9.15 -19.23
N TRP A 13 6.07 -8.15 -18.60
CA TRP A 13 5.43 -7.04 -19.28
C TRP A 13 6.08 -5.74 -18.86
N TYR A 14 6.40 -4.89 -19.84
CA TYR A 14 7.01 -3.58 -19.64
C TYR A 14 6.06 -2.51 -20.18
N ARG A 15 5.76 -1.50 -19.36
CA ARG A 15 4.92 -0.37 -19.77
C ARG A 15 5.60 0.40 -20.91
N GLY A 16 4.84 0.73 -21.94
CA GLY A 16 5.32 1.50 -23.11
C GLY A 16 6.08 0.68 -24.15
N PHE A 17 6.48 -0.55 -23.84
CA PHE A 17 7.19 -1.40 -24.80
C PHE A 17 6.22 -1.97 -25.85
N THR A 18 6.49 -1.66 -27.12
CA THR A 18 5.67 -2.07 -28.27
C THR A 18 6.24 -3.27 -29.04
N GLY A 19 7.42 -3.74 -28.63
CA GLY A 19 8.10 -4.86 -29.28
C GLY A 19 7.52 -6.22 -28.94
N LYS A 20 8.16 -7.27 -29.46
CA LYS A 20 7.72 -8.66 -29.28
C LYS A 20 8.48 -9.31 -28.13
N MET A 21 7.80 -10.07 -27.28
CA MET A 21 8.43 -10.94 -26.29
C MET A 21 8.04 -12.38 -26.54
N MET A 22 9.01 -13.30 -26.47
CA MET A 22 8.80 -14.73 -26.67
C MET A 22 9.62 -15.53 -25.69
N ARG A 23 9.17 -16.75 -25.35
CA ARG A 23 9.99 -17.70 -24.58
C ARG A 23 11.12 -18.21 -25.48
N GLY A 24 12.35 -18.06 -25.02
CA GLY A 24 13.54 -18.66 -25.63
C GLY A 24 13.68 -20.14 -25.23
N LYS A 25 14.69 -20.80 -25.80
CA LYS A 25 14.94 -22.24 -25.61
C LYS A 25 15.44 -22.61 -24.20
N ASP A 26 16.08 -21.67 -23.52
CA ASP A 26 16.75 -21.93 -22.22
C ASP A 26 15.96 -21.40 -21.01
N GLY A 27 14.63 -21.24 -21.14
CA GLY A 27 13.81 -20.58 -20.11
C GLY A 27 14.01 -19.07 -20.01
N LYS A 28 14.92 -18.49 -20.80
CA LYS A 28 15.09 -17.04 -20.97
C LYS A 28 13.94 -16.45 -21.79
N VAL A 29 13.68 -15.17 -21.59
CA VAL A 29 12.72 -14.40 -22.39
C VAL A 29 13.47 -13.60 -23.43
N VAL A 30 13.14 -13.80 -24.71
CA VAL A 30 13.72 -13.00 -25.80
C VAL A 30 12.82 -11.78 -26.01
N THR A 31 13.42 -10.60 -25.87
CA THR A 31 12.78 -9.32 -26.18
C THR A 31 13.30 -8.83 -27.53
N SER A 32 12.37 -8.46 -28.42
CA SER A 32 12.70 -8.02 -29.77
C SER A 32 12.12 -6.65 -30.06
N GLY A 33 12.97 -5.74 -30.53
CA GLY A 33 12.57 -4.41 -31.00
C GLY A 33 11.77 -4.47 -32.31
N VAL A 34 11.32 -3.31 -32.78
CA VAL A 34 10.49 -3.16 -33.99
C VAL A 34 11.31 -2.46 -35.06
N VAL A 35 11.27 -3.03 -36.27
CA VAL A 35 11.89 -2.45 -37.46
C VAL A 35 10.93 -2.61 -38.63
N ALA A 36 10.81 -1.56 -39.43
CA ALA A 36 9.97 -1.54 -40.62
C ALA A 36 10.80 -1.08 -41.83
N ARG A 37 10.52 -1.65 -43.00
CA ARG A 37 11.10 -1.20 -44.27
C ARG A 37 10.26 -0.05 -44.82
N GLU A 38 10.86 1.12 -45.01
CA GLU A 38 10.17 2.30 -45.57
C GLU A 38 10.38 2.46 -47.07
N SER A 39 11.54 2.01 -47.56
CA SER A 39 11.89 2.08 -48.98
C SER A 39 12.81 0.92 -49.36
N ALA A 40 13.31 0.91 -50.59
CA ALA A 40 14.17 -0.16 -51.09
C ALA A 40 15.36 -0.43 -50.15
N ARG A 41 16.06 0.63 -49.70
CA ARG A 41 17.26 0.55 -48.84
C ARG A 41 17.09 1.18 -47.46
N THR A 42 15.89 1.66 -47.14
CA THR A 42 15.67 2.50 -45.95
C THR A 42 14.78 1.77 -44.97
N TYR A 43 15.24 1.70 -43.72
CA TYR A 43 14.59 1.00 -42.62
C TYR A 43 14.42 1.94 -41.43
N ARG A 44 13.28 1.86 -40.76
CA ARG A 44 12.98 2.59 -39.54
C ARG A 44 12.96 1.63 -38.36
N ILE A 45 13.80 1.88 -37.36
CA ILE A 45 13.78 1.17 -36.07
C ILE A 45 12.96 2.05 -35.12
N SER A 46 11.79 1.56 -34.69
CA SER A 46 10.85 2.31 -33.85
C SER A 46 10.80 1.82 -32.39
N GLU A 47 11.50 0.74 -32.06
CA GLU A 47 11.54 0.17 -30.71
C GLU A 47 12.82 -0.64 -30.51
N LEU A 48 13.41 -0.58 -29.31
CA LEU A 48 14.62 -1.32 -28.96
C LEU A 48 14.29 -2.47 -27.99
N PRO A 49 15.09 -3.57 -27.98
CA PRO A 49 14.95 -4.61 -26.97
C PRO A 49 15.05 -4.05 -25.54
N VAL A 50 14.33 -4.66 -24.60
CA VAL A 50 14.23 -4.15 -23.24
C VAL A 50 15.61 -4.07 -22.56
N GLY A 51 15.88 -2.93 -21.93
CA GLY A 51 17.17 -2.63 -21.31
C GLY A 51 18.31 -2.40 -22.32
N ARG A 52 17.99 -2.01 -23.55
CA ARG A 52 18.95 -1.43 -24.49
C ARG A 52 18.73 0.07 -24.59
N TRP A 53 19.76 0.84 -24.25
CA TRP A 53 19.78 2.29 -24.42
C TRP A 53 20.01 2.69 -25.88
N THR A 54 19.50 3.86 -26.27
CA THR A 54 19.63 4.44 -27.62
C THR A 54 21.09 4.59 -28.05
N GLU A 55 21.94 5.09 -27.16
CA GLU A 55 23.39 5.23 -27.38
C GLU A 55 24.04 3.90 -27.78
N LYS A 56 23.71 2.83 -27.06
CA LYS A 56 24.25 1.50 -27.35
C LYS A 56 23.78 0.98 -28.72
N GLN A 57 22.55 1.31 -29.13
CA GLN A 57 22.08 0.97 -30.47
C GLN A 57 22.80 1.80 -31.54
N LYS A 58 23.03 3.09 -31.30
CA LYS A 58 23.80 3.96 -32.18
C LYS A 58 25.22 3.42 -32.40
N ASP A 59 25.90 2.97 -31.35
CA ASP A 59 27.22 2.35 -31.46
C ASP A 59 27.23 1.10 -32.36
N ILE A 60 26.17 0.28 -32.28
CA ILE A 60 26.02 -0.90 -33.13
C ILE A 60 25.87 -0.47 -34.59
N LEU A 61 25.02 0.51 -34.87
CA LEU A 61 24.79 1.02 -36.22
C LEU A 61 26.06 1.69 -36.78
N LEU A 62 26.82 2.43 -35.96
CA LEU A 62 28.09 3.03 -36.36
C LEU A 62 29.16 1.99 -36.69
N LYS A 63 29.20 0.86 -35.96
CA LYS A 63 30.08 -0.27 -36.32
C LYS A 63 29.68 -0.86 -37.67
N GLN A 64 28.38 -1.07 -37.91
CA GLN A 64 27.88 -1.55 -39.21
C GLN A 64 28.14 -0.55 -40.35
N ALA A 65 28.21 0.75 -40.06
CA ALA A 65 28.62 1.76 -41.04
C ALA A 65 30.11 1.66 -41.38
N LYS A 66 30.97 1.37 -40.38
CA LYS A 66 32.40 1.10 -40.62
C LYS A 66 32.64 -0.16 -41.45
N ASP A 67 31.78 -1.17 -41.30
CA ASP A 67 31.81 -2.41 -42.07
C ASP A 67 31.17 -2.28 -43.47
N ASP A 68 30.87 -1.05 -43.93
CA ASP A 68 30.22 -0.75 -45.21
C ASP A 68 28.85 -1.43 -45.40
N LEU A 69 28.11 -1.69 -44.31
CA LEU A 69 26.74 -2.24 -44.36
C LEU A 69 25.68 -1.13 -44.29
N VAL A 70 25.97 -0.06 -43.55
CA VAL A 70 25.06 1.08 -43.33
C VAL A 70 25.65 2.34 -43.97
N ALA A 71 24.89 2.96 -44.86
CA ALA A 71 25.30 4.16 -45.60
C ALA A 71 25.05 5.46 -44.81
N SER A 72 23.95 5.52 -44.05
CA SER A 72 23.62 6.71 -43.25
C SER A 72 22.63 6.37 -42.13
N ILE A 73 22.77 7.06 -41.00
CA ILE A 73 21.90 6.93 -39.83
C ILE A 73 21.36 8.32 -39.52
N ARG A 74 20.05 8.43 -39.29
CA ARG A 74 19.40 9.65 -38.78
C ARG A 74 18.58 9.30 -37.54
N GLU A 75 18.60 10.18 -36.54
CA GLU A 75 17.99 9.98 -35.23
C GLU A 75 16.82 10.96 -35.07
N TYR A 76 15.64 10.43 -34.73
CA TYR A 76 14.41 11.20 -34.52
C TYR A 76 13.76 10.79 -33.18
N HIS A 77 14.53 10.83 -32.11
CA HIS A 77 14.07 10.44 -30.77
C HIS A 77 13.11 11.48 -30.18
N ALA A 78 12.10 11.00 -29.46
CA ALA A 78 11.31 11.77 -28.52
C ALA A 78 11.66 11.35 -27.08
N GLU A 79 11.05 11.95 -26.07
CA GLU A 79 11.31 11.64 -24.65
C GLU A 79 11.08 10.15 -24.34
N ASP A 80 9.96 9.59 -24.78
CA ASP A 80 9.56 8.19 -24.53
C ASP A 80 9.58 7.30 -25.79
N GLN A 81 10.03 7.80 -26.94
CA GLN A 81 10.02 7.03 -28.20
C GLN A 81 11.36 7.07 -28.93
N VAL A 82 11.75 5.89 -29.42
CA VAL A 82 12.97 5.71 -30.21
C VAL A 82 12.63 5.67 -31.69
N SER A 83 13.33 6.45 -32.52
CA SER A 83 13.25 6.34 -33.98
C SER A 83 14.63 6.50 -34.60
N PHE A 84 15.13 5.45 -35.24
CA PHE A 84 16.31 5.51 -36.11
C PHE A 84 15.90 5.26 -37.54
N LEU A 85 16.29 6.16 -38.45
CA LEU A 85 16.16 5.98 -39.89
C LEU A 85 17.52 5.58 -40.46
N VAL A 86 17.61 4.34 -40.93
CA VAL A 86 18.86 3.72 -41.38
C VAL A 86 18.77 3.40 -42.86
N ARG A 87 19.74 3.87 -43.64
CA ARG A 87 19.89 3.53 -45.06
C ARG A 87 21.03 2.54 -45.23
N LEU A 88 20.77 1.40 -45.87
CA LEU A 88 21.78 0.38 -46.16
C LEU A 88 22.57 0.71 -47.43
N THR A 89 23.81 0.24 -47.48
CA THR A 89 24.63 0.19 -48.71
C THR A 89 24.18 -0.98 -49.60
N LYS A 90 24.75 -1.09 -50.81
CA LYS A 90 24.55 -2.28 -51.67
C LYS A 90 25.02 -3.56 -50.96
N ASN A 91 26.17 -3.48 -50.28
CA ASN A 91 26.74 -4.59 -49.52
C ASN A 91 25.83 -5.00 -48.35
N GLY A 92 25.23 -4.04 -47.64
CA GLY A 92 24.24 -4.28 -46.59
C GLY A 92 22.96 -4.96 -47.10
N GLU A 93 22.41 -4.52 -48.25
CA GLU A 93 21.27 -5.19 -48.88
C GLU A 93 21.58 -6.64 -49.28
N GLU A 94 22.75 -6.86 -49.89
CA GLU A 94 23.17 -8.21 -50.26
C GLU A 94 23.37 -9.10 -49.04
N ALA A 95 23.97 -8.57 -47.97
CA ALA A 95 24.12 -9.28 -46.71
C ALA A 95 22.76 -9.68 -46.11
N LEU A 96 21.78 -8.79 -46.16
CA LEU A 96 20.41 -9.08 -45.72
C LEU A 96 19.74 -10.13 -46.61
N ARG A 97 19.88 -10.05 -47.94
CA ARG A 97 19.33 -11.04 -48.89
C ARG A 97 19.96 -12.43 -48.74
N ARG A 98 21.22 -12.51 -48.31
CA ARG A 98 21.91 -13.78 -48.02
C ARG A 98 21.40 -14.47 -46.74
N MET A 99 20.61 -13.78 -45.90
CA MET A 99 19.99 -14.39 -44.73
C MET A 99 18.87 -15.37 -45.12
N LYS A 100 18.57 -16.32 -44.23
CA LYS A 100 17.70 -17.48 -44.52
C LYS A 100 16.28 -17.09 -44.95
N GLY A 101 15.74 -15.99 -44.46
CA GLY A 101 14.40 -15.51 -44.77
C GLY A 101 14.37 -14.46 -45.89
N GLY A 102 15.47 -14.24 -46.61
CA GLY A 102 15.50 -13.30 -47.74
C GLY A 102 15.20 -11.84 -47.36
N GLY A 103 15.35 -11.47 -46.08
CA GLY A 103 15.03 -10.12 -45.58
C GLY A 103 13.66 -9.98 -44.92
N ASP A 104 13.05 -11.08 -44.50
CA ASP A 104 11.87 -11.08 -43.63
C ASP A 104 12.12 -10.37 -42.29
N ASP A 105 11.04 -10.13 -41.54
CA ASP A 105 11.07 -9.37 -40.28
C ASP A 105 12.03 -9.96 -39.22
N ALA A 106 12.20 -11.28 -39.20
CA ALA A 106 13.15 -11.96 -38.33
C ALA A 106 14.62 -11.68 -38.73
N ASP A 107 14.91 -11.64 -40.03
CA ASP A 107 16.24 -11.32 -40.56
C ASP A 107 16.57 -9.85 -40.29
N LEU A 108 15.61 -8.94 -40.44
CA LEU A 108 15.79 -7.52 -40.10
C LEU A 108 16.15 -7.34 -38.62
N ARG A 109 15.42 -8.00 -37.72
CA ARG A 109 15.71 -7.96 -36.28
C ARG A 109 17.09 -8.55 -35.98
N SER A 110 17.48 -9.63 -36.64
CA SER A 110 18.81 -10.23 -36.50
C SER A 110 19.92 -9.29 -37.01
N PHE A 111 19.75 -8.73 -38.21
CA PHE A 111 20.69 -7.83 -38.86
C PHE A 111 20.97 -6.58 -38.03
N PHE A 112 19.92 -5.89 -37.56
CA PHE A 112 20.06 -4.70 -36.70
C PHE A 112 20.32 -5.05 -35.22
N ARG A 113 20.50 -6.34 -34.90
CA ARG A 113 20.72 -6.88 -33.55
C ARG A 113 19.62 -6.49 -32.56
N LEU A 114 18.38 -6.35 -33.01
CA LEU A 114 17.20 -5.95 -32.24
C LEU A 114 16.58 -7.13 -31.47
N SER A 115 17.40 -8.03 -30.94
CA SER A 115 16.98 -9.06 -30.00
C SER A 115 17.90 -9.06 -28.78
N LYS A 116 17.34 -9.27 -27.60
CA LYS A 116 18.08 -9.39 -26.35
C LYS A 116 17.39 -10.37 -25.41
N ASP A 117 18.18 -11.25 -24.81
CA ASP A 117 17.70 -12.20 -23.82
C ASP A 117 17.61 -11.55 -22.43
N VAL A 118 16.52 -11.85 -21.74
CA VAL A 118 16.26 -11.50 -20.35
C VAL A 118 16.23 -12.80 -19.56
N SER A 119 17.16 -12.94 -18.61
CA SER A 119 17.17 -14.11 -17.73
C SER A 119 16.08 -14.00 -16.67
N MET A 120 15.39 -15.11 -16.43
CA MET A 120 14.41 -15.29 -15.35
C MET A 120 14.93 -16.26 -14.28
N SER A 121 16.23 -16.59 -14.30
CA SER A 121 16.80 -17.71 -13.53
C SER A 121 17.03 -17.45 -12.04
N SER A 122 17.02 -16.19 -11.60
CA SER A 122 17.30 -15.82 -10.20
C SER A 122 16.19 -14.92 -9.68
N LEU A 123 15.20 -15.53 -9.02
CA LEU A 123 14.16 -14.84 -8.28
C LEU A 123 14.43 -15.05 -6.79
N VAL A 124 15.24 -14.17 -6.19
CA VAL A 124 15.62 -14.28 -4.78
C VAL A 124 15.02 -13.10 -4.03
N ALA A 125 14.27 -13.39 -2.97
CA ALA A 125 13.68 -12.34 -2.12
C ALA A 125 13.65 -12.79 -0.65
N PHE A 126 13.37 -11.84 0.24
CA PHE A 126 13.14 -12.13 1.65
C PHE A 126 11.74 -12.72 1.82
N ASN A 127 11.67 -13.84 2.52
CA ASN A 127 10.40 -14.41 2.93
C ASN A 127 9.83 -13.68 4.16
N PRO A 128 8.59 -14.00 4.59
CA PRO A 128 7.96 -13.33 5.73
C PRO A 128 8.71 -13.49 7.07
N ALA A 129 9.57 -14.51 7.19
CA ALA A 129 10.43 -14.72 8.35
C ALA A 129 11.76 -13.93 8.26
N GLY A 130 11.97 -13.16 7.19
CA GLY A 130 13.19 -12.39 6.95
C GLY A 130 14.36 -13.22 6.42
N ALA A 131 14.14 -14.48 6.05
CA ALA A 131 15.17 -15.33 5.45
C ALA A 131 15.21 -15.15 3.93
N ILE A 132 16.40 -15.29 3.35
CA ILE A 132 16.61 -15.23 1.90
C ILE A 132 16.15 -16.54 1.29
N GLU A 133 15.21 -16.48 0.36
CA GLU A 133 14.63 -17.63 -0.32
C GLU A 133 14.69 -17.44 -1.84
N GLN A 134 15.00 -18.52 -2.57
CA GLN A 134 14.97 -18.56 -4.02
C GLN A 134 13.64 -19.15 -4.49
N TYR A 135 12.89 -18.38 -5.27
CA TYR A 135 11.63 -18.77 -5.87
C TYR A 135 11.85 -19.38 -7.26
N GLU A 136 11.16 -20.47 -7.55
CA GLU A 136 11.24 -21.13 -8.86
C GLU A 136 10.55 -20.32 -9.97
N SER A 137 9.53 -19.56 -9.62
CA SER A 137 8.74 -18.77 -10.57
C SER A 137 8.14 -17.53 -9.92
N ALA A 138 7.75 -16.56 -10.75
CA ALA A 138 6.98 -15.41 -10.29
C ALA A 138 5.62 -15.82 -9.71
N GLN A 139 5.10 -16.99 -10.08
CA GLN A 139 3.87 -17.55 -9.52
C GLN A 139 4.07 -17.98 -8.07
N ALA A 140 5.13 -18.72 -7.79
CA ALA A 140 5.48 -19.12 -6.42
C ALA A 140 5.66 -17.89 -5.51
N MET A 141 6.28 -16.82 -6.02
CA MET A 141 6.41 -15.56 -5.27
C MET A 141 5.05 -14.90 -4.98
N LEU A 142 4.11 -14.93 -5.93
CA LEU A 142 2.75 -14.42 -5.73
C LEU A 142 1.95 -15.29 -4.77
N GLU A 143 2.07 -16.62 -4.86
CA GLU A 143 1.44 -17.57 -3.95
C GLU A 143 1.93 -17.39 -2.51
N ALA A 144 3.21 -17.06 -2.30
CA ALA A 144 3.75 -16.68 -0.99
C ALA A 144 3.22 -15.30 -0.51
N PHE A 145 2.93 -14.37 -1.42
CA PHE A 145 2.42 -13.03 -1.10
C PHE A 145 0.96 -13.03 -0.63
N PHE A 146 0.08 -13.81 -1.27
CA PHE A 146 -1.36 -13.83 -0.95
C PHE A 146 -1.70 -14.10 0.53
N PRO A 147 -1.15 -15.13 1.20
CA PRO A 147 -1.48 -15.42 2.59
C PRO A 147 -0.99 -14.32 3.54
N VAL A 148 0.20 -13.77 3.30
CA VAL A 148 0.76 -12.65 4.08
C VAL A 148 -0.15 -11.44 3.99
N ARG A 149 -0.54 -11.08 2.75
CA ARG A 149 -1.42 -9.94 2.53
C ARG A 149 -2.80 -10.17 3.13
N GLY A 150 -3.34 -11.39 3.04
CA GLY A 150 -4.59 -11.78 3.69
C GLY A 150 -4.55 -11.55 5.20
N HIS A 151 -3.52 -12.05 5.87
CA HIS A 151 -3.32 -11.85 7.31
C HIS A 151 -3.23 -10.37 7.71
N LEU A 152 -2.53 -9.55 6.90
CA LEU A 152 -2.46 -8.11 7.13
C LEU A 152 -3.83 -7.41 6.98
N TYR A 153 -4.70 -7.89 6.09
CA TYR A 153 -6.08 -7.38 6.01
C TYR A 153 -6.92 -7.79 7.22
N ASP A 154 -6.73 -8.99 7.76
CA ASP A 154 -7.39 -9.40 9.01
C ASP A 154 -6.96 -8.51 10.17
N GLN A 155 -5.66 -8.24 10.30
CA GLN A 155 -5.12 -7.30 11.30
C GLN A 155 -5.67 -5.88 11.11
N ARG A 156 -5.71 -5.40 9.85
CA ARG A 156 -6.30 -4.08 9.52
C ARG A 156 -7.76 -4.01 9.91
N LYS A 157 -8.56 -5.02 9.58
CA LYS A 157 -9.98 -5.09 9.93
C LYS A 157 -10.14 -5.05 11.45
N ALA A 158 -9.41 -5.90 12.18
CA ALA A 158 -9.47 -5.93 13.65
C ALA A 158 -9.07 -4.58 14.28
N HIS A 159 -8.07 -3.89 13.74
CA HIS A 159 -7.67 -2.57 14.20
C HIS A 159 -8.78 -1.52 13.95
N MET A 160 -9.36 -1.52 12.75
CA MET A 160 -10.45 -0.61 12.39
C MET A 160 -11.69 -0.86 13.23
N GLU A 161 -12.06 -2.11 13.48
CA GLU A 161 -13.17 -2.48 14.37
C GLU A 161 -12.90 -2.00 15.80
N LYS A 162 -11.71 -2.22 16.36
CA LYS A 162 -11.34 -1.70 17.69
C LYS A 162 -11.46 -0.18 17.77
N ALA A 163 -11.02 0.53 16.72
CA ALA A 163 -11.12 1.99 16.68
C ALA A 163 -12.58 2.47 16.63
N LEU A 164 -13.43 1.84 15.81
CA LEU A 164 -14.85 2.17 15.71
C LEU A 164 -15.62 1.82 16.99
N VAL A 165 -15.35 0.67 17.61
CA VAL A 165 -15.92 0.30 18.92
C VAL A 165 -15.56 1.36 19.95
N ARG A 166 -14.29 1.77 20.02
CA ARG A 166 -13.83 2.82 20.95
C ARG A 166 -14.56 4.14 20.72
N GLN A 167 -14.79 4.51 19.47
CA GLN A 167 -15.50 5.73 19.10
C GLN A 167 -16.98 5.65 19.46
N GLU A 168 -17.64 4.52 19.16
CA GLU A 168 -19.04 4.26 19.51
C GLU A 168 -19.25 4.32 21.02
N GLU A 169 -18.39 3.66 21.80
CA GLU A 169 -18.46 3.65 23.26
C GLU A 169 -18.30 5.07 23.83
N LEU A 170 -17.35 5.85 23.31
CA LEU A 170 -17.15 7.24 23.74
C LEU A 170 -18.38 8.11 23.42
N LEU A 171 -18.97 7.95 22.24
CA LEU A 171 -20.18 8.68 21.86
C LEU A 171 -21.37 8.25 22.72
N ARG A 172 -21.51 6.95 23.00
CA ARG A 172 -22.54 6.40 23.91
C ARG A 172 -22.41 6.98 25.31
N LEU A 173 -21.19 7.09 25.84
CA LEU A 173 -20.92 7.72 27.13
C LEU A 173 -21.28 9.21 27.13
N LYS A 174 -20.93 9.94 26.07
CA LYS A 174 -21.31 11.36 25.92
C LYS A 174 -22.82 11.54 25.89
N VAL A 175 -23.55 10.73 25.11
CA VAL A 175 -25.01 10.77 25.06
C VAL A 175 -25.61 10.44 26.43
N SER A 176 -25.15 9.37 27.09
CA SER A 176 -25.63 9.00 28.42
C SER A 176 -25.35 10.07 29.48
N PHE A 177 -24.20 10.75 29.40
CA PHE A 177 -23.87 11.83 30.31
C PHE A 177 -24.79 13.03 30.08
N VAL A 178 -24.98 13.45 28.83
CA VAL A 178 -25.87 14.58 28.51
C VAL A 178 -27.32 14.28 28.89
N ASP A 179 -27.81 13.07 28.62
CA ASP A 179 -29.15 12.65 29.02
C ASP A 179 -29.30 12.70 30.55
N ARG A 180 -28.36 12.12 31.31
CA ARG A 180 -28.40 12.15 32.79
C ARG A 180 -28.30 13.56 33.36
N VAL A 181 -27.41 14.40 32.83
CA VAL A 181 -27.33 15.80 33.25
C VAL A 181 -28.62 16.55 32.91
N SER A 182 -29.32 16.22 31.83
CA SER A 182 -30.58 16.86 31.46
C SER A 182 -31.79 16.36 32.27
N THR A 183 -31.78 15.10 32.74
CA THR A 183 -32.91 14.49 33.49
C THR A 183 -32.74 14.54 35.00
N GLU A 184 -31.52 14.31 35.51
CA GLU A 184 -31.18 14.22 36.94
C GLU A 184 -30.54 15.53 37.44
N GLY A 185 -29.83 16.24 36.57
CA GLY A 185 -29.35 17.59 36.82
C GLY A 185 -30.42 18.60 36.45
N ALA A 186 -31.08 19.21 37.44
CA ALA A 186 -31.52 20.57 37.21
C ALA A 186 -30.25 21.36 36.83
N LEU A 187 -30.22 21.99 35.65
CA LEU A 187 -29.30 23.10 35.33
C LEU A 187 -29.63 24.29 36.23
N GLY A 188 -29.66 24.06 37.54
CA GLY A 188 -29.74 25.04 38.60
C GLY A 188 -28.32 25.46 38.89
N MET A 189 -27.89 26.53 38.23
CA MET A 189 -26.81 27.36 38.73
C MET A 189 -27.24 27.94 40.09
N ALA A 190 -27.15 27.16 41.16
CA ALA A 190 -27.27 27.66 42.52
C ALA A 190 -26.75 26.63 43.51
N HIS A 191 -25.76 27.03 44.31
CA HIS A 191 -25.50 26.43 45.60
C HIS A 191 -26.81 26.30 46.37
N THR A 192 -27.41 25.11 46.45
CA THR A 192 -28.15 24.65 47.63
C THR A 192 -28.46 23.16 47.48
N ALA A 193 -28.01 22.39 48.45
CA ALA A 193 -28.33 20.98 48.59
C ALA A 193 -29.85 20.76 48.69
N SER A 194 -30.38 19.81 47.92
CA SER A 194 -31.21 18.69 48.40
C SER A 194 -31.59 17.81 47.20
N HIS A 195 -31.06 16.59 47.14
CA HIS A 195 -31.43 15.49 46.21
C HIS A 195 -30.95 15.48 44.75
N GLY A 196 -29.96 16.28 44.33
CA GLY A 196 -29.33 16.16 43.00
C GLY A 196 -27.90 15.64 43.06
N LEU A 197 -27.51 14.74 42.15
CA LEU A 197 -26.11 14.36 41.93
C LEU A 197 -25.36 15.52 41.26
N SER A 198 -24.14 15.79 41.70
CA SER A 198 -23.25 16.75 41.06
C SER A 198 -22.81 16.28 39.67
N VAL A 199 -22.41 17.21 38.80
CA VAL A 199 -21.90 16.88 37.45
C VAL A 199 -20.70 15.92 37.52
N HIS A 200 -19.89 16.02 38.57
CA HIS A 200 -18.76 15.12 38.83
C HIS A 200 -19.25 13.72 39.23
N GLU A 201 -20.23 13.60 40.12
CA GLU A 201 -20.83 12.31 40.49
C GLU A 201 -21.54 11.63 39.31
N ILE A 202 -22.16 12.42 38.42
CA ILE A 202 -22.76 11.92 37.18
C ILE A 202 -21.67 11.44 36.21
N ALA A 203 -20.59 12.21 36.03
CA ALA A 203 -19.46 11.81 35.19
C ALA A 203 -18.79 10.53 35.71
N GLU A 204 -18.59 10.43 37.03
CA GLU A 204 -18.02 9.26 37.69
C GLU A 204 -18.95 8.03 37.60
N SER A 205 -20.26 8.22 37.78
CA SER A 205 -21.25 7.16 37.58
C SER A 205 -21.24 6.63 36.14
N VAL A 206 -21.21 7.52 35.16
CA VAL A 206 -21.17 7.17 33.73
C VAL A 206 -19.85 6.48 33.34
N SER A 207 -18.71 6.95 33.86
CA SER A 207 -17.40 6.36 33.57
C SER A 207 -17.19 5.01 34.26
N ARG A 208 -17.82 4.77 35.42
CA ARG A 208 -17.81 3.47 36.11
C ARG A 208 -18.61 2.40 35.37
N CYS A 209 -19.62 2.78 34.58
CA CYS A 209 -20.40 1.84 33.78
C CYS A 209 -19.62 1.21 32.62
N VAL A 210 -18.40 1.67 32.31
CA VAL A 210 -17.64 1.23 31.13
C VAL A 210 -16.13 1.25 31.40
N VAL A 211 -15.52 0.07 31.57
CA VAL A 211 -14.12 -0.13 31.17
C VAL A 211 -14.04 -1.42 30.37
N PRO A 212 -14.11 -1.36 29.03
CA PRO A 212 -13.81 -2.50 28.22
C PRO A 212 -12.28 -2.69 28.24
N GLU A 213 -11.87 -3.94 28.36
CA GLU A 213 -10.48 -4.39 28.44
C GLU A 213 -9.63 -3.87 27.26
N ASN A 214 -10.29 -3.51 26.15
CA ASN A 214 -9.72 -3.01 24.90
C ASN A 214 -9.16 -1.56 24.96
N TRP A 215 -9.50 -0.76 25.99
CA TRP A 215 -9.01 0.62 26.12
C TRP A 215 -7.63 0.67 26.78
N ALA A 216 -7.31 -0.32 27.62
CA ALA A 216 -6.02 -0.43 28.32
C ALA A 216 -4.84 -0.78 27.38
N SER A 217 -5.12 -1.22 26.15
CA SER A 217 -4.10 -1.68 25.20
C SER A 217 -3.90 -0.71 24.04
N SER A 218 -3.31 0.46 24.30
CA SER A 218 -2.58 1.22 23.28
C SER A 218 -1.60 2.18 23.94
N PRO A 219 -0.28 2.02 23.74
CA PRO A 219 0.65 3.08 24.07
C PRO A 219 0.43 4.15 22.99
N VAL A 220 -0.29 5.23 23.32
CA VAL A 220 -0.12 6.46 22.56
C VAL A 220 1.28 6.94 22.90
N SER A 221 2.22 6.71 21.99
CA SER A 221 3.54 7.30 22.10
C SER A 221 3.38 8.81 22.02
N SER A 222 3.55 9.48 23.15
CA SER A 222 3.98 10.87 23.18
C SER A 222 5.37 10.94 22.53
N SER A 223 5.39 11.17 21.22
CA SER A 223 6.58 11.69 20.53
C SER A 223 6.77 13.13 21.00
N GLY A 224 7.78 13.35 21.85
CA GLY A 224 8.20 14.69 22.26
C GLY A 224 9.05 14.67 23.54
N GLY A 225 10.36 14.84 23.38
CA GLY A 225 11.28 15.21 24.48
C GLY A 225 12.51 14.31 24.64
N GLU A 226 13.59 14.68 23.94
CA GLU A 226 14.99 14.78 24.40
C GLU A 226 15.43 13.79 25.51
N GLY A 227 16.42 12.90 25.29
CA GLY A 227 17.79 13.28 24.97
C GLY A 227 18.58 13.57 26.25
N GLY A 228 19.13 12.54 26.90
CA GLY A 228 20.01 12.74 28.06
C GLY A 228 20.37 11.45 28.80
N GLY A 229 21.44 10.79 28.37
CA GLY A 229 21.99 9.64 29.09
C GLY A 229 22.85 10.05 30.29
N LYS A 230 22.82 9.25 31.35
CA LYS A 230 24.03 8.94 32.15
C LYS A 230 23.82 7.68 32.99
N ALA A 231 24.75 6.74 32.81
CA ALA A 231 24.93 5.56 33.63
C ALA A 231 25.67 5.90 34.94
N GLY A 232 25.40 5.13 36.00
CA GLY A 232 26.25 5.07 37.19
C GLY A 232 25.56 4.50 38.44
N GLY A 233 25.87 3.24 38.76
CA GLY A 233 26.43 2.86 40.07
C GLY A 233 25.53 2.67 41.31
N GLU A 234 25.40 1.40 41.67
CA GLU A 234 25.57 0.83 43.03
C GLU A 234 24.42 0.68 44.04
N ALA A 235 24.54 -0.47 44.72
CA ALA A 235 23.65 -1.13 45.66
C ALA A 235 23.47 -0.41 47.00
N GLY A 236 22.30 -0.61 47.61
CA GLY A 236 22.05 -0.27 49.02
C GLY A 236 20.74 -0.87 49.53
N SER A 237 20.88 -1.89 50.38
CA SER A 237 19.82 -2.62 51.11
C SER A 237 18.96 -1.75 52.03
N SER A 238 17.64 -1.96 52.08
CA SER A 238 16.87 -2.04 53.34
C SER A 238 15.40 -2.47 53.15
N SER A 239 15.07 -3.59 53.82
CA SER A 239 13.83 -4.05 54.48
C SER A 239 12.40 -3.83 53.88
N PRO A 240 11.51 -4.84 53.98
CA PRO A 240 10.18 -4.81 53.39
C PRO A 240 9.15 -4.18 54.35
N SER A 241 8.57 -3.03 53.96
CA SER A 241 7.33 -2.55 54.56
C SER A 241 6.14 -3.11 53.78
N SER A 242 5.32 -3.91 54.46
CA SER A 242 4.05 -4.42 53.97
C SER A 242 3.11 -3.28 53.55
N SER A 243 2.85 -3.17 52.26
CA SER A 243 1.71 -2.44 51.69
C SER A 243 1.03 -3.37 50.68
N PRO A 244 -0.31 -3.37 50.59
CA PRO A 244 -1.04 -4.36 49.82
C PRO A 244 -0.74 -4.18 48.33
N LEU A 245 -0.15 -5.22 47.70
CA LEU A 245 0.01 -5.28 46.25
C LEU A 245 -1.37 -5.17 45.59
N SER A 246 -1.64 -4.02 44.99
CA SER A 246 -2.74 -3.87 44.03
C SER A 246 -2.21 -4.28 42.65
N SER A 247 -2.94 -5.16 41.97
CA SER A 247 -2.58 -5.75 40.68
C SER A 247 -2.29 -4.67 39.62
N PRO A 248 -1.33 -4.86 38.69
CA PRO A 248 -1.04 -3.89 37.62
C PRO A 248 -2.25 -3.55 36.72
N SER A 249 -3.20 -4.48 36.61
CA SER A 249 -4.43 -4.33 35.81
C SER A 249 -5.39 -3.27 36.39
N ASP A 250 -5.50 -3.20 37.72
CA ASP A 250 -6.44 -2.29 38.39
C ASP A 250 -6.00 -0.83 38.28
N SER A 251 -4.69 -0.58 38.30
CA SER A 251 -4.12 0.77 38.16
C SER A 251 -4.35 1.36 36.77
N HIS A 252 -4.22 0.56 35.71
CA HIS A 252 -4.40 1.03 34.32
C HIS A 252 -5.88 1.32 34.01
N SER A 253 -6.77 0.45 34.48
CA SER A 253 -8.22 0.64 34.41
C SER A 253 -8.65 1.95 35.10
N ALA A 254 -8.04 2.29 36.24
CA ALA A 254 -8.30 3.55 36.93
C ALA A 254 -7.82 4.79 36.16
N THR A 255 -6.68 4.74 35.47
CA THR A 255 -6.19 5.85 34.63
C THR A 255 -7.12 6.11 33.45
N VAL A 256 -7.56 5.05 32.77
CA VAL A 256 -8.52 5.15 31.66
C VAL A 256 -9.84 5.79 32.10
N ARG A 257 -10.37 5.43 33.27
CA ARG A 257 -11.58 6.04 33.82
C ARG A 257 -11.41 7.55 34.05
N ARG A 258 -10.28 7.97 34.61
CA ARG A 258 -9.98 9.39 34.83
C ARG A 258 -9.87 10.17 33.52
N ASP A 259 -9.26 9.59 32.48
CA ASP A 259 -9.18 10.21 31.16
C ASP A 259 -10.57 10.35 30.51
N LEU A 260 -11.43 9.34 30.65
CA LEU A 260 -12.80 9.38 30.16
C LEU A 260 -13.62 10.44 30.91
N GLU A 261 -13.51 10.48 32.23
CA GLU A 261 -14.14 11.49 33.08
C GLU A 261 -13.71 12.91 32.69
N ALA A 262 -12.40 13.14 32.54
CA ALA A 262 -11.87 14.43 32.07
C ALA A 262 -12.42 14.82 30.69
N ARG A 263 -12.56 13.86 29.76
CA ARG A 263 -13.17 14.09 28.44
C ARG A 263 -14.66 14.44 28.54
N LEU A 264 -15.41 13.83 29.44
CA LEU A 264 -16.83 14.16 29.66
C LEU A 264 -16.99 15.54 30.30
N LEU A 265 -16.18 15.88 31.30
CA LEU A 265 -16.20 17.18 31.98
C LEU A 265 -15.68 18.32 31.10
N SER A 266 -14.82 18.02 30.12
CA SER A 266 -14.32 19.01 29.15
C SER A 266 -15.34 19.43 28.09
N MET A 267 -16.56 18.86 28.09
CA MET A 267 -17.58 19.24 27.12
C MET A 267 -18.08 20.68 27.37
N PRO A 268 -18.25 21.49 26.31
CA PRO A 268 -18.73 22.87 26.47
C PRO A 268 -20.19 22.88 26.95
N MET A 269 -20.63 23.92 27.64
CA MET A 269 -22.03 24.07 28.08
C MET A 269 -23.04 24.06 26.92
N SER A 270 -22.61 24.42 25.70
CA SER A 270 -23.42 24.26 24.48
C SER A 270 -23.77 22.80 24.17
N ALA A 271 -23.08 21.84 24.79
CA ALA A 271 -23.32 20.41 24.59
C ALA A 271 -24.68 19.93 25.12
N PHE A 272 -25.30 20.71 26.01
CA PHE A 272 -26.63 20.44 26.56
C PHE A 272 -27.76 21.11 25.79
N ALA A 273 -27.45 21.90 24.75
CA ALA A 273 -28.45 22.46 23.85
C ALA A 273 -29.09 21.35 22.99
N PRO A 274 -30.41 21.38 22.74
CA PRO A 274 -31.11 20.29 22.07
C PRO A 274 -30.58 19.99 20.67
N GLU A 275 -30.09 21.01 19.94
CA GLU A 275 -29.48 20.85 18.62
C GLU A 275 -28.17 20.06 18.69
N TYR A 276 -27.35 20.31 19.73
CA TYR A 276 -26.08 19.61 19.92
C TYR A 276 -26.32 18.16 20.34
N VAL A 277 -27.30 17.91 21.22
CA VAL A 277 -27.70 16.54 21.60
C VAL A 277 -28.17 15.75 20.39
N ALA A 278 -28.99 16.36 19.52
CA ALA A 278 -29.41 15.74 18.27
C ALA A 278 -28.20 15.40 17.37
N ARG A 279 -27.21 16.28 17.27
CA ARG A 279 -25.98 16.02 16.51
C ARG A 279 -25.16 14.88 17.11
N LEU A 280 -24.97 14.85 18.43
CA LEU A 280 -24.26 13.75 19.11
C LEU A 280 -24.93 12.40 18.87
N ARG A 281 -26.27 12.36 18.91
CA ARG A 281 -27.05 11.15 18.62
C ARG A 281 -26.88 10.72 17.17
N MET A 282 -26.93 11.65 16.22
CA MET A 282 -26.68 11.35 14.81
C MET A 282 -25.25 10.82 14.58
N GLU A 283 -24.25 11.38 15.25
CA GLU A 283 -22.86 10.89 15.22
C GLU A 283 -22.73 9.49 15.81
N HIS A 284 -23.41 9.21 16.92
CA HIS A 284 -23.46 7.87 17.53
C HIS A 284 -24.11 6.85 16.60
N GLU A 285 -25.26 7.16 16.02
CA GLU A 285 -25.95 6.30 15.06
C GLU A 285 -25.10 6.02 13.81
N ARG A 286 -24.40 7.03 13.29
CA ARG A 286 -23.44 6.85 12.18
C ARG A 286 -22.33 5.90 12.58
N ALA A 287 -21.71 6.08 13.75
CA ALA A 287 -20.64 5.20 14.23
C ALA A 287 -21.10 3.75 14.40
N VAL A 288 -22.33 3.53 14.90
CA VAL A 288 -22.96 2.20 14.99
C VAL A 288 -23.18 1.60 13.59
N GLY A 289 -23.65 2.41 12.64
CA GLY A 289 -23.83 1.99 11.24
C GLY A 289 -22.51 1.59 10.58
N ASP A 290 -21.46 2.40 10.75
CA ASP A 290 -20.13 2.14 10.21
C ASP A 290 -19.51 0.87 10.81
N LEU A 291 -19.66 0.65 12.13
CA LEU A 291 -19.18 -0.57 12.79
C LEU A 291 -19.89 -1.82 12.26
N LYS A 292 -21.23 -1.79 12.15
CA LYS A 292 -22.00 -2.90 11.56
C LYS A 292 -21.60 -3.15 10.11
N GLY A 293 -21.41 -2.08 9.34
CA GLY A 293 -20.94 -2.15 7.96
C GLY A 293 -19.58 -2.83 7.85
N LEU A 294 -18.64 -2.48 8.72
CA LEU A 294 -17.30 -3.09 8.76
C LEU A 294 -17.33 -4.56 9.20
N GLN A 295 -18.14 -4.90 10.20
CA GLN A 295 -18.29 -6.28 10.67
C GLN A 295 -18.82 -7.21 9.57
N MET A 296 -19.80 -6.73 8.78
CA MET A 296 -20.38 -7.46 7.66
C MET A 296 -19.41 -7.62 6.47
N LYS A 297 -18.44 -6.70 6.31
CA LYS A 297 -17.41 -6.83 5.27
C LYS A 297 -16.40 -7.91 5.64
N SER A 298 -16.12 -8.82 4.72
CA SER A 298 -15.00 -9.76 4.87
C SER A 298 -13.67 -9.07 4.57
N SER A 299 -12.57 -9.54 5.16
CA SER A 299 -11.22 -9.04 4.88
C SER A 299 -10.87 -9.13 3.39
N GLY A 300 -11.28 -10.22 2.72
CA GLY A 300 -11.14 -10.36 1.27
C GLY A 300 -12.04 -9.42 0.47
N GLY A 301 -13.19 -9.01 1.01
CA GLY A 301 -14.04 -7.96 0.46
C GLY A 301 -13.35 -6.60 0.48
N MET A 302 -12.78 -6.22 1.63
CA MET A 302 -11.99 -4.99 1.75
C MET A 302 -10.83 -4.96 0.77
N TRP A 303 -10.13 -6.08 0.58
CA TRP A 303 -9.07 -6.14 -0.41
C TRP A 303 -9.59 -5.94 -1.84
N ARG A 304 -10.75 -6.52 -2.20
CA ARG A 304 -11.34 -6.29 -3.52
C ARG A 304 -11.75 -4.83 -3.75
N ASP A 305 -12.26 -4.17 -2.72
CA ASP A 305 -12.60 -2.75 -2.76
C ASP A 305 -11.34 -1.92 -3.05
N ASP A 306 -10.25 -2.13 -2.29
CA ASP A 306 -8.96 -1.47 -2.50
C ASP A 306 -8.39 -1.73 -3.91
N LEU A 307 -8.52 -2.95 -4.45
CA LEU A 307 -8.10 -3.27 -5.82
C LEU A 307 -8.99 -2.59 -6.87
N GLY A 308 -10.26 -2.36 -6.57
CA GLY A 308 -11.19 -1.60 -7.40
C GLY A 308 -10.79 -0.13 -7.48
N GLU A 309 -10.49 0.48 -6.33
CA GLU A 309 -9.96 1.85 -6.25
C GLU A 309 -8.63 1.99 -6.98
N LEU A 310 -7.68 1.08 -6.74
CA LEU A 310 -6.39 1.06 -7.43
C LEU A 310 -6.59 0.95 -8.95
N ARG A 311 -7.51 0.10 -9.41
CA ARG A 311 -7.83 -0.03 -10.84
C ARG A 311 -8.38 1.28 -11.40
N HIS A 312 -9.24 1.98 -10.66
CA HIS A 312 -9.77 3.27 -11.07
C HIS A 312 -8.66 4.31 -11.20
N VAL A 313 -7.78 4.41 -10.20
CA VAL A 313 -6.62 5.32 -10.23
C VAL A 313 -5.70 5.00 -11.39
N VAL A 314 -5.35 3.73 -11.61
CA VAL A 314 -4.49 3.30 -12.71
C VAL A 314 -5.13 3.59 -14.08
N LYS A 315 -6.45 3.46 -14.21
CA LYS A 315 -7.17 3.87 -15.42
C LYS A 315 -7.12 5.38 -15.63
N GLY A 316 -7.32 6.17 -14.58
CA GLY A 316 -7.22 7.63 -14.64
C GLY A 316 -5.83 8.09 -15.07
N LEU A 317 -4.76 7.46 -14.57
CA LEU A 317 -3.38 7.74 -14.98
C LEU A 317 -3.07 7.30 -16.42
N ARG A 318 -3.81 6.32 -16.95
CA ARG A 318 -3.75 5.90 -18.36
C ARG A 318 -4.66 6.75 -19.26
N GLY A 319 -5.40 7.72 -18.70
CA GLY A 319 -6.31 8.61 -19.42
C GLY A 319 -5.63 9.84 -20.07
N PHE A 320 -4.31 9.87 -20.10
CA PHE A 320 -3.54 10.59 -21.12
C PHE A 320 -2.97 9.53 -22.07
N ASP A 321 -3.81 9.06 -22.98
CA ASP A 321 -3.46 8.41 -24.26
C ASP A 321 -4.49 8.88 -25.29
#